data_AF-A0A971TGX2-F1
#
_entry.id   AF-A0A971TGX2-F1
#
_cell.length_a   1.000
_cell.length_b   1.000
_cell.length_c   1.000
_cell.angle_alpha   90.00
_cell.angle_beta   90.00
_cell.angle_gamma   90.00
#
_symmetry.space_group_name_H-M   'P 1'
#
loop_
_entity.id
_entity.type
_entity.pdbx_description
1 polymer ?
#
loop_
_entity_poly.entity_id
_entity_poly.type
_entity_poly.pdbx_seq_one_letter_code
_entity_poly.pdbx_strand_id
1 'polypeptide(L)' 'MCTILFAYDCHPRYKLVAAANRDEFYQRPTAPAAFWTDNPDILGGRDLKEGGTW' A
#
# COMPACT_ATOMS: atom_id res chain seq x y z
N MET A 1 -10.46 2.01 10.59
CA MET A 1 -9.38 2.19 11.58
C MET A 1 -8.06 1.80 10.93
N CYS A 2 -7.21 2.75 10.57
CA CYS A 2 -5.93 2.41 9.94
C CYS A 2 -4.96 1.77 10.94
N THR A 3 -4.17 0.81 10.47
CA THR A 3 -3.14 0.14 11.26
C THR A 3 -1.79 0.28 10.57
N ILE A 4 -0.76 0.57 11.35
CA ILE A 4 0.64 0.55 10.89
C ILE A 4 1.41 -0.37 11.82
N LEU A 5 2.19 -1.27 11.23
CA LEU A 5 3.06 -2.23 11.89
C LEU A 5 4.51 -1.89 11.54
N PHE A 6 5.35 -1.88 12.57
CA PHE A 6 6.79 -1.76 12.40
C PHE A 6 7.47 -2.96 13.05
N ALA A 7 8.39 -3.57 12.31
CA ALA A 7 9.33 -4.54 12.84
C ALA A 7 10.74 -3.98 12.68
N TYR A 8 11.27 -3.43 13.76
CA TYR A 8 12.59 -2.80 13.81
C TYR A 8 13.61 -3.81 14.37
N ASP A 9 14.69 -4.03 13.63
CA ASP A 9 15.76 -4.99 13.98
C ASP A 9 15.26 -6.41 14.29
N CYS A 10 14.16 -6.81 13.63
CA CYS A 10 13.51 -8.11 13.84
C CYS A 10 13.82 -9.14 12.73
N HIS A 11 14.56 -8.74 11.68
CA HIS A 11 14.82 -9.60 10.51
C HIS A 11 16.31 -9.57 10.14
N PRO A 12 16.95 -10.72 9.86
CA PRO A 12 18.41 -10.79 9.64
C PRO A 12 18.89 -10.01 8.40
N ARG A 13 18.01 -9.73 7.44
CA ARG A 13 18.32 -8.96 6.22
C ARG A 13 17.81 -7.51 6.25
N TYR A 14 16.70 -7.26 6.92
CA TYR A 14 15.97 -5.99 6.79
C TYR A 14 15.99 -5.28 8.14
N LYS A 15 16.67 -4.13 8.20
CA LYS A 15 16.77 -3.32 9.42
C LYS A 15 15.42 -2.80 9.90
N LEU A 16 14.51 -2.57 8.95
CA LEU A 16 13.15 -2.14 9.20
C LEU A 16 12.22 -2.80 8.18
N VAL A 17 11.12 -3.34 8.67
CA VAL A 17 9.95 -3.69 7.86
C VAL A 17 8.80 -2.82 8.34
N ALA A 18 8.13 -2.16 7.39
CA ALA A 18 6.93 -1.38 7.63
C ALA A 18 5.79 -1.97 6.80
N ALA A 19 4.64 -2.17 7.43
CA ALA A 19 3.41 -2.57 6.76
C ALA A 19 2.27 -1.69 7.25
N ALA A 20 1.39 -1.27 6.36
CA ALA A 20 0.25 -0.44 6.70
C ALA A 20 -1.01 -1.02 6.05
N ASN A 21 -2.08 -1.07 6.82
CA ASN A 21 -3.43 -1.36 6.31
C ASN A 21 -4.28 -0.12 6.53
N ARG A 22 -4.78 0.46 5.44
CA ARG A 22 -5.65 1.63 5.47
C ARG A 22 -7.08 1.20 5.20
N ASP A 23 -7.91 1.23 6.22
CA ASP A 23 -9.35 1.08 6.03
C ASP A 23 -9.91 2.32 5.34
N GLU A 24 -10.85 2.13 4.43
CA GLU A 24 -11.54 3.23 3.77
C GLU A 24 -12.93 2.79 3.28
N PHE A 25 -13.77 3.77 2.95
CA PHE A 25 -15.10 3.56 2.40
C PHE A 25 -15.12 2.67 1.16
N TYR A 26 -16.04 1.69 1.16
CA TYR A 26 -16.31 0.80 0.02
C TYR A 26 -16.65 1.54 -1.29
N GLN A 27 -17.20 2.75 -1.20
CA GLN A 27 -17.58 3.54 -2.38
C GLN A 27 -16.40 4.31 -3.00
N ARG A 28 -15.19 4.23 -2.44
CA ARG A 28 -14.04 4.93 -3.01
C ARG A 28 -13.65 4.29 -4.35
N PRO A 29 -13.65 5.06 -5.47
CA PRO A 29 -13.39 4.50 -6.79
C PRO A 29 -11.91 4.14 -6.94
N THR A 30 -11.65 2.89 -7.30
CA THR A 30 -10.29 2.34 -7.37
C THR A 30 -10.13 1.43 -8.60
N ALA A 31 -8.91 1.39 -9.14
CA ALA A 31 -8.53 0.40 -10.13
C ALA A 31 -8.09 -0.90 -9.45
N PRO A 32 -8.36 -2.06 -10.07
CA PRO A 32 -7.84 -3.35 -9.61
C PRO A 32 -6.33 -3.36 -9.50
N ALA A 33 -5.80 -4.25 -8.64
CA ALA A 33 -4.36 -4.38 -8.46
C ALA A 33 -3.67 -4.81 -9.76
N ALA A 34 -2.69 -4.02 -10.17
CA ALA A 34 -1.82 -4.28 -11.30
C ALA A 34 -0.47 -3.61 -11.06
N PHE A 35 0.52 -3.91 -11.89
CA PHE A 35 1.72 -3.08 -11.97
C PHE A 35 1.36 -1.75 -12.63
N TRP A 36 1.77 -0.65 -12.01
CA TRP A 36 1.41 0.68 -12.50
C TRP A 36 2.27 1.05 -13.71
N THR A 37 1.67 1.67 -14.73
CA THR A 37 2.38 2.04 -15.96
C THR A 37 3.35 3.20 -15.75
N ASP A 38 3.00 4.13 -14.88
CA ASP A 38 3.82 5.28 -14.50
C ASP A 38 4.83 4.96 -13.38
N ASN A 39 4.60 3.90 -12.61
CA ASN A 39 5.48 3.43 -11.54
C ASN A 39 5.57 1.88 -11.54
N PRO A 40 6.36 1.28 -12.44
CA PRO A 40 6.35 -0.17 -12.66
C PRO A 40 6.77 -1.03 -11.47
N ASP A 41 7.44 -0.45 -10.47
CA ASP A 41 7.84 -1.14 -9.23
C ASP A 41 6.68 -1.23 -8.21
N ILE A 42 5.56 -0.56 -8.47
CA ILE A 42 4.37 -0.57 -7.62
C ILE A 42 3.38 -1.61 -8.13
N LEU A 43 3.09 -2.60 -7.29
CA LEU A 43 1.99 -3.56 -7.45
C LEU A 43 0.91 -3.26 -6.41
N GLY A 44 -0.27 -2.82 -6.86
CA GLY A 44 -1.38 -2.53 -5.95
C GLY A 44 -2.58 -1.92 -6.66
N GLY A 45 -3.71 -1.85 -5.96
CA GLY A 45 -4.85 -1.07 -6.44
C GLY A 45 -4.48 0.40 -6.54
N ARG A 46 -5.17 1.15 -7.39
CA ARG A 46 -4.94 2.59 -7.54
C ARG A 46 -6.19 3.36 -7.18
N ASP A 47 -6.07 4.29 -6.25
CA ASP A 47 -7.11 5.25 -5.95
C ASP A 47 -7.32 6.18 -7.16
N LEU A 48 -8.52 6.14 -7.74
CA LEU A 48 -8.86 6.95 -8.90
C LEU A 48 -9.25 8.38 -8.54
N LYS A 49 -9.41 8.68 -7.23
CA LYS A 49 -9.73 10.02 -6.75
C LYS A 49 -8.48 10.84 -6.43
N GLU A 50 -7.56 10.30 -5.64
CA GLU A 50 -6.35 11.01 -5.18
C GLU A 50 -5.04 10.43 -5.77
N GLY A 51 -5.12 9.38 -6.59
CA GLY A 51 -3.98 8.85 -7.37
C GLY A 51 -3.01 7.95 -6.61
N GLY A 52 -3.20 7.75 -5.30
CA GLY A 52 -2.38 6.92 -4.44
C GLY A 52 -2.70 5.42 -4.47
N THR A 53 -2.03 4.63 -3.63
CA THR A 53 -2.29 3.19 -3.52
C THR A 53 -3.62 2.90 -2.83
N TRP A 54 -4.24 1.80 -3.23
CA TRP A 54 -5.46 1.26 -2.63
C TRP A 54 -5.29 -0.21 -2.24
#